data_AF-A0AAU4Y2R9-F1
#
_entry.id   AF-A0AAU4Y2R9-F1
#
_cell.length_a   1.000
_cell.length_b   1.000
_cell.length_c   1.000
_cell.angle_alpha   90.00
_cell.angle_beta   90.00
_cell.angle_gamma   90.00
#
_symmetry.space_group_name_H-M   'P 1'
#
loop_
_entity.id
_entity.type
_entity.pdbx_description
1 polymer ?
#
loop_
_entity_poly.entity_id
_entity_poly.type
_entity_poly.pdbx_seq_one_letter_code
_entity_poly.pdbx_strand_id
1 'polypeptide(L)'
;MQVLFLALGAARKRAVVEETAAVAEAGGRVVVLVNDKKRWATETFAAGVKLMTPDELEARHLPRRLERAVLYKAPRRVAGALGRGPLRERTQKALKSYEKGVAGRVHRRVFLPLHRRVWPTVGARMVQRCFGPQGGPELVVVADALSIQHAVQLLETWHSGGQGTPRIAYSVDSVVPSPVAAPLQPSAVR
;
A
#
# COMPACT_ATOMS: atom_id res chain seq x y z
N MET A 1 3.85 18.98 7.81
CA MET A 1 3.73 17.64 8.41
C MET A 1 3.45 16.60 7.33
N GLN A 2 4.03 15.40 7.42
CA GLN A 2 3.83 14.30 6.47
C GLN A 2 3.01 13.18 7.12
N VAL A 3 1.80 12.93 6.61
CA VAL A 3 0.85 11.99 7.24
C VAL A 3 0.43 10.89 6.28
N LEU A 4 0.50 9.64 6.75
CA LEU A 4 -0.02 8.47 6.07
C LEU A 4 -1.31 8.00 6.76
N PHE A 5 -2.42 7.97 6.03
CA PHE A 5 -3.65 7.33 6.48
C PHE A 5 -3.72 5.90 5.93
N LEU A 6 -3.94 4.94 6.82
CA LEU A 6 -4.22 3.55 6.47
C LEU A 6 -5.72 3.29 6.63
N ALA A 7 -6.43 3.19 5.51
CA ALA A 7 -7.88 3.10 5.45
C ALA A 7 -8.34 1.95 4.53
N LEU A 8 -7.75 0.77 4.70
CA LEU A 8 -7.94 -0.42 3.87
C LEU A 8 -9.35 -1.00 3.97
N GLY A 9 -9.97 -0.91 5.15
CA GLY A 9 -11.30 -1.42 5.41
C GLY A 9 -12.42 -0.50 4.91
N ALA A 10 -12.12 0.79 4.69
CA ALA A 10 -13.09 1.82 4.31
C ALA A 10 -14.27 1.94 5.30
N ALA A 11 -14.05 1.68 6.59
CA ALA A 11 -15.07 1.72 7.63
C ALA A 11 -15.43 3.16 8.07
N ARG A 12 -14.44 4.06 8.13
CA ARG A 12 -14.60 5.45 8.58
C ARG A 12 -14.33 6.46 7.46
N LYS A 13 -15.00 6.31 6.32
CA LYS A 13 -14.72 7.13 5.11
C LYS A 13 -14.82 8.62 5.36
N ARG A 14 -15.95 9.06 5.92
CA ARG A 14 -16.21 10.47 6.23
C ARG A 14 -15.14 11.08 7.15
N ALA A 15 -14.81 10.40 8.24
CA ALA A 15 -13.77 10.86 9.16
C ALA A 15 -12.40 10.95 8.48
N VAL A 16 -12.04 9.99 7.63
CA VAL A 16 -10.79 10.06 6.86
C VAL A 16 -10.79 11.25 5.91
N VAL A 17 -11.90 11.52 5.21
CA VAL A 17 -12.00 12.69 4.32
C VAL A 17 -11.84 13.99 5.11
N GLU A 18 -12.55 14.13 6.23
CA GLU A 18 -12.50 15.32 7.09
C GLU A 18 -11.11 15.52 7.70
N GLU A 19 -10.51 14.48 8.29
CA GLU A 19 -9.18 14.56 8.91
C GLU A 19 -8.08 14.80 7.87
N THR A 20 -8.17 14.19 6.69
CA THR A 20 -7.19 14.41 5.61
C THR A 20 -7.29 15.81 5.00
N ALA A 21 -8.51 16.37 4.92
CA ALA A 21 -8.72 17.75 4.50
C ALA A 21 -8.10 18.73 5.50
N ALA A 22 -8.33 18.56 6.80
CA ALA A 22 -7.75 19.41 7.83
C ALA A 22 -6.21 19.44 7.78
N VAL A 23 -5.58 18.29 7.55
CA VAL A 23 -4.11 18.21 7.40
C VAL A 23 -3.64 18.88 6.11
N ALA A 24 -4.38 18.75 5.01
CA ALA A 24 -4.04 19.39 3.73
C ALA A 24 -4.18 20.91 3.81
N GLU A 25 -5.23 21.42 4.45
CA GLU A 25 -5.45 22.85 4.71
C GLU A 25 -4.34 23.45 5.59
N ALA A 26 -3.84 22.70 6.56
CA ALA A 26 -2.67 23.07 7.34
C ALA A 26 -1.34 23.03 6.56
N GLY A 27 -1.37 22.79 5.24
CA GLY A 27 -0.19 22.70 4.37
C GLY A 27 0.57 21.39 4.51
N GLY A 28 -0.03 20.37 5.13
CA GLY A 28 0.55 19.04 5.28
C GLY A 28 0.50 18.23 3.99
N ARG A 29 1.43 17.29 3.85
CA ARG A 29 1.42 16.30 2.77
C ARG A 29 0.70 15.05 3.24
N VAL A 30 -0.40 14.70 2.57
CA VAL A 30 -1.26 13.58 2.98
C VAL A 30 -1.30 12.50 1.90
N VAL A 31 -1.01 11.27 2.31
CA VAL A 31 -1.20 10.08 1.49
C VAL A 31 -2.20 9.16 2.17
N VAL A 32 -3.24 8.76 1.45
CA VAL A 32 -4.27 7.83 1.94
C VAL A 32 -4.09 6.52 1.20
N LEU A 33 -3.73 5.46 1.93
CA LEU A 33 -3.62 4.12 1.41
C LEU A 33 -4.95 3.38 1.60
N VAL A 34 -5.56 2.99 0.48
CA VAL A 34 -6.83 2.27 0.46
C VAL A 34 -6.67 0.97 -0.31
N ASN A 35 -7.43 -0.04 0.08
CA ASN A 35 -7.38 -1.33 -0.61
C ASN A 35 -8.03 -1.25 -2.00
N ASP A 36 -9.19 -0.60 -2.09
CA ASP A 36 -9.95 -0.46 -3.34
C ASP A 36 -10.51 0.96 -3.47
N LYS A 37 -10.10 1.68 -4.53
CA LYS A 37 -10.59 3.03 -4.83
C LYS A 37 -12.10 3.07 -5.12
N LYS A 38 -12.69 1.98 -5.61
CA LYS A 38 -14.14 1.94 -5.90
C LYS A 38 -14.96 2.14 -4.63
N ARG A 39 -14.47 1.65 -3.49
CA ARG A 39 -15.13 1.88 -2.19
C ARG A 39 -15.12 3.35 -1.77
N TRP A 40 -14.25 4.17 -2.35
CA TRP A 40 -14.09 5.59 -2.06
C TRP A 40 -14.58 6.49 -3.20
N ALA A 41 -15.20 5.92 -4.24
CA ALA A 41 -15.61 6.67 -5.42
C ALA A 41 -16.70 7.74 -5.15
N THR A 42 -17.48 7.56 -4.08
CA THR A 42 -18.52 8.51 -3.66
C THR A 42 -17.94 9.67 -2.83
N GLU A 43 -16.71 9.53 -2.34
CA GLU A 43 -16.07 10.50 -1.46
C GLU A 43 -15.22 11.48 -2.28
N THR A 44 -15.26 12.76 -1.90
CA THR A 44 -14.43 13.80 -2.53
C THR A 44 -13.33 14.22 -1.57
N PHE A 45 -12.08 13.96 -1.94
CA PHE A 45 -10.92 14.38 -1.17
C PHE A 45 -10.51 15.82 -1.49
N ALA A 46 -9.99 16.53 -0.49
CA ALA A 46 -9.45 17.88 -0.66
C ALA A 46 -8.24 17.92 -1.62
N ALA A 47 -8.01 19.10 -2.21
CA ALA A 47 -6.86 19.32 -3.07
C ALA A 47 -5.54 19.07 -2.29
N GLY A 48 -4.63 18.29 -2.87
CA GLY A 48 -3.36 17.93 -2.23
C GLY A 48 -3.38 16.59 -1.47
N VAL A 49 -4.54 15.98 -1.26
CA VAL A 49 -4.64 14.62 -0.71
C VAL A 49 -4.41 13.59 -1.83
N LYS A 50 -3.49 12.65 -1.59
CA LYS A 50 -3.14 11.62 -2.57
C LYS A 50 -3.72 10.26 -2.17
N LEU A 51 -4.74 9.83 -2.90
CA LEU A 51 -5.33 8.49 -2.75
C LEU A 51 -4.53 7.45 -3.54
N MET A 52 -4.01 6.42 -2.88
CA MET A 52 -3.18 5.38 -3.48
C MET A 52 -3.65 3.98 -3.06
N THR A 53 -3.48 3.01 -3.94
CA THR A 53 -3.66 1.59 -3.62
C THR A 53 -2.31 0.88 -3.48
N PRO A 54 -2.25 -0.24 -2.74
CA PRO A 54 -1.10 -1.14 -2.76
C PRO A 54 -0.64 -1.48 -4.19
N ASP A 55 -1.58 -1.82 -5.07
CA ASP A 55 -1.30 -2.17 -6.47
C ASP A 55 -0.68 -1.01 -7.27
N GLU A 56 -1.15 0.22 -7.05
CA GLU A 56 -0.59 1.41 -7.69
C GLU A 56 0.77 1.80 -7.16
N LEU A 57 1.00 1.55 -5.86
CA LEU A 57 2.34 1.57 -5.31
C LEU A 57 3.17 0.57 -6.12
N GLU A 58 2.85 -0.72 -6.06
CA GLU A 58 3.60 -1.82 -6.67
C GLU A 58 3.90 -1.61 -8.15
N ALA A 59 2.89 -1.22 -8.94
CA ALA A 59 3.02 -0.99 -10.38
C ALA A 59 4.04 0.09 -10.73
N ARG A 60 4.32 1.01 -9.82
CA ARG A 60 5.27 2.12 -10.01
C ARG A 60 6.72 1.71 -9.81
N HIS A 61 6.99 0.54 -9.19
CA HIS A 61 8.35 0.18 -8.77
C HIS A 61 8.73 -1.28 -9.02
N LEU A 62 7.80 -2.23 -9.06
CA LEU A 62 8.06 -3.50 -9.72
C LEU A 62 8.06 -3.23 -11.21
N PRO A 63 9.19 -3.41 -11.92
CA PRO A 63 9.13 -3.36 -13.35
C PRO A 63 8.21 -4.51 -13.75
N ARG A 64 7.04 -4.21 -14.32
CA ARG A 64 6.19 -5.15 -15.08
C ARG A 64 7.00 -6.09 -16.01
N ARG A 65 8.28 -5.79 -16.26
CA ARG A 65 9.26 -6.64 -16.92
C ARG A 65 9.62 -7.92 -16.16
N LEU A 66 9.69 -7.95 -14.83
CA LEU A 66 10.02 -9.19 -14.11
C LEU A 66 8.87 -10.20 -14.24
N GLU A 67 7.64 -9.69 -14.08
CA GLU A 67 6.41 -10.43 -14.27
C GLU A 67 6.28 -10.94 -15.72
N ARG A 68 6.46 -10.07 -16.73
CA ARG A 68 6.49 -10.51 -18.15
C ARG A 68 7.67 -11.41 -18.50
N ALA A 69 8.83 -11.26 -17.86
CA ALA A 69 10.00 -12.07 -18.14
C ALA A 69 9.83 -13.50 -17.61
N VAL A 70 9.36 -13.65 -16.38
CA VAL A 70 9.18 -14.95 -15.74
C VAL A 70 7.93 -15.65 -16.27
N LEU A 71 6.80 -14.93 -16.41
CA LEU A 71 5.53 -15.55 -16.82
C LEU A 71 5.43 -15.77 -18.34
N TYR A 72 6.00 -14.87 -19.17
CA TYR A 72 5.84 -14.92 -20.64
C TYR A 72 7.12 -15.15 -21.46
N LYS A 73 8.31 -14.77 -20.99
CA LYS A 73 9.57 -14.99 -21.75
C LYS A 73 10.24 -16.34 -21.47
N ALA A 74 10.10 -16.90 -20.26
CA ALA A 74 10.63 -18.22 -19.94
C ALA A 74 10.05 -19.33 -20.85
N PRO A 75 8.72 -19.42 -21.08
CA PRO A 75 8.17 -20.44 -21.97
C PRO A 75 8.61 -20.23 -23.43
N ARG A 76 8.74 -18.98 -23.89
CA ARG A 76 9.17 -18.67 -25.28
C ARG A 76 10.63 -19.01 -25.55
N ARG A 77 11.53 -18.88 -24.57
CA ARG A 77 12.93 -19.32 -24.71
C ARG A 77 13.06 -20.83 -24.72
N VAL A 78 12.31 -21.53 -23.88
CA VAL A 78 12.28 -23.01 -23.88
C VAL A 78 11.64 -23.54 -25.17
N ALA A 79 10.55 -22.92 -25.65
CA ALA A 79 9.91 -23.25 -26.92
C ALA A 79 10.80 -22.92 -28.14
N GLY A 80 11.60 -21.84 -28.07
CA GLY A 80 12.54 -21.49 -29.12
C GLY A 80 13.76 -22.41 -29.17
N ALA A 81 14.21 -22.92 -28.02
CA ALA A 81 15.30 -23.88 -27.91
C ALA A 81 14.89 -25.30 -28.35
N LEU A 82 13.65 -25.71 -28.07
CA LEU A 82 13.09 -27.02 -28.47
C LEU A 82 12.32 -27.00 -29.81
N GLY A 83 12.16 -25.81 -30.42
CA GLY A 83 11.23 -25.57 -31.54
C GLY A 83 11.83 -25.52 -32.94
N ARG A 84 13.13 -25.75 -33.11
CA ARG A 84 13.72 -25.94 -34.45
C ARG A 84 13.57 -27.40 -34.88
N GLY A 85 12.35 -27.80 -35.24
CA GLY A 85 12.08 -29.14 -35.77
C GLY A 85 10.59 -29.46 -35.98
N PRO A 86 10.27 -30.61 -36.62
CA PRO A 86 8.91 -31.03 -37.02
C PRO A 86 7.93 -31.29 -35.85
N LEU A 87 8.36 -31.15 -34.60
CA LEU A 87 7.56 -31.40 -33.39
C LEU A 87 6.79 -30.18 -32.87
N ARG A 88 6.83 -29.05 -33.60
CA ARG A 88 6.29 -27.73 -33.21
C ARG A 88 4.81 -27.75 -32.80
N GLU A 89 3.98 -28.57 -33.44
CA GLU A 89 2.54 -28.66 -33.13
C GLU A 89 2.26 -29.37 -31.80
N ARG A 90 3.04 -30.41 -31.47
CA ARG A 90 2.91 -31.11 -30.18
C ARG A 90 3.36 -30.20 -29.04
N THR A 91 4.42 -29.42 -29.26
CA THR A 91 4.93 -28.45 -28.28
C THR A 91 3.94 -27.31 -28.04
N GLN A 92 3.23 -26.82 -29.07
CA GLN A 92 2.17 -25.82 -28.90
C GLN A 92 0.98 -26.33 -28.08
N LYS A 93 0.52 -27.56 -28.32
CA LYS A 93 -0.55 -28.18 -27.51
C LYS A 93 -0.11 -28.38 -26.05
N ALA A 94 1.13 -28.83 -25.82
CA ALA A 94 1.70 -28.97 -24.48
C ALA A 94 1.81 -27.63 -23.74
N LEU A 95 2.24 -26.56 -24.44
CA LEU A 95 2.28 -25.20 -23.91
C LEU A 95 0.89 -24.68 -23.52
N LYS A 96 -0.13 -24.93 -24.34
CA LYS A 96 -1.52 -24.52 -24.06
C LYS A 96 -2.10 -25.22 -22.82
N SER A 97 -1.77 -26.51 -22.62
CA SER A 97 -2.11 -27.23 -21.38
C SER A 97 -1.30 -26.74 -20.17
N TYR A 98 -0.03 -26.40 -20.37
CA TYR A 98 0.83 -25.84 -19.33
C TYR A 98 0.33 -24.46 -18.87
N GLU A 99 -0.06 -23.58 -19.79
CA GLU A 99 -0.64 -22.27 -19.50
C GLU A 99 -1.93 -22.40 -18.67
N LYS A 100 -2.82 -23.33 -19.04
CA LYS A 100 -4.09 -23.55 -18.33
C LYS A 100 -3.93 -24.16 -16.94
N GLY A 101 -2.92 -25.01 -16.72
CA GLY A 101 -2.73 -25.73 -15.45
C GLY A 101 -1.72 -25.11 -14.50
N VAL A 102 -0.68 -24.45 -15.02
CA VAL A 102 0.49 -24.01 -14.26
C VAL A 102 0.45 -22.51 -13.97
N ALA A 103 -0.12 -21.67 -14.84
CA ALA A 103 -0.20 -20.23 -14.60
C ALA A 103 -1.01 -19.92 -13.33
N GLY A 104 -2.17 -20.56 -13.16
CA GLY A 104 -3.00 -20.40 -11.96
C GLY A 104 -2.35 -20.96 -10.69
N ARG A 105 -1.66 -22.11 -10.79
CA ARG A 105 -1.01 -22.75 -9.63
C ARG A 105 0.26 -22.04 -9.20
N VAL A 106 1.10 -21.59 -10.14
CA VAL A 106 2.33 -20.85 -9.84
C VAL A 106 2.01 -19.47 -9.27
N HIS A 107 0.98 -18.80 -9.80
CA HIS A 107 0.49 -17.55 -9.21
C HIS A 107 0.03 -17.78 -7.76
N ARG A 108 -0.79 -18.82 -7.51
CA ARG A 108 -1.30 -19.06 -6.16
C ARG A 108 -0.26 -19.59 -5.16
N ARG A 109 0.72 -20.37 -5.63
CA ARG A 109 1.65 -21.11 -4.76
C ARG A 109 3.03 -20.48 -4.62
N VAL A 110 3.44 -19.64 -5.57
CA VAL A 110 4.76 -18.97 -5.54
C VAL A 110 4.60 -17.47 -5.47
N PHE A 111 3.70 -16.89 -6.26
CA PHE A 111 3.52 -15.44 -6.29
C PHE A 111 2.89 -14.91 -5.00
N LEU A 112 1.77 -15.47 -4.53
CA LEU A 112 1.16 -15.04 -3.26
C LEU A 112 2.11 -15.09 -2.04
N PRO A 113 2.86 -16.19 -1.78
CA PRO A 113 3.75 -16.22 -0.63
C PRO A 113 5.00 -15.34 -0.82
N LEU A 114 5.55 -15.24 -2.03
CA LEU A 114 6.69 -14.36 -2.29
C LEU A 114 6.27 -12.87 -2.20
N HIS A 115 5.10 -12.55 -2.75
CA HIS A 115 4.48 -11.24 -2.66
C HIS A 115 4.25 -10.87 -1.19
N ARG A 116 3.60 -11.72 -0.40
CA ARG A 116 3.42 -11.51 1.06
C ARG A 116 4.72 -11.31 1.83
N ARG A 117 5.83 -11.93 1.41
CA ARG A 117 7.13 -11.83 2.09
C ARG A 117 7.93 -10.59 1.67
N VAL A 118 7.78 -10.14 0.44
CA VAL A 118 8.55 -9.03 -0.13
C VAL A 118 7.81 -7.70 -0.02
N TRP A 119 6.48 -7.75 0.03
CA TRP A 119 5.60 -6.58 0.10
C TRP A 119 5.85 -5.68 1.31
N PRO A 120 6.10 -6.17 2.55
CA PRO A 120 6.35 -5.28 3.69
C PRO A 120 7.57 -4.39 3.47
N THR A 121 8.69 -4.99 3.05
CA THR A 121 9.96 -4.31 2.75
C THR A 121 9.84 -3.33 1.60
N VAL A 122 9.12 -3.72 0.56
CA VAL A 122 8.96 -2.92 -0.66
C VAL A 122 7.94 -1.79 -0.42
N GLY A 123 6.79 -2.09 0.17
CA GLY A 123 5.75 -1.15 0.57
C GLY A 123 6.27 -0.06 1.50
N ALA A 124 7.05 -0.40 2.53
CA ALA A 124 7.66 0.56 3.43
C ALA A 124 8.55 1.60 2.70
N ARG A 125 9.41 1.14 1.78
CA ARG A 125 10.26 2.03 0.96
C ARG A 125 9.44 2.88 -0.01
N MET A 126 8.33 2.34 -0.49
CA MET A 126 7.48 3.00 -1.49
C MET A 126 6.61 4.08 -0.89
N VAL A 127 6.07 3.83 0.30
CA VAL A 127 5.38 4.83 1.11
C VAL A 127 6.32 6.01 1.35
N GLN A 128 7.57 5.76 1.77
CA GLN A 128 8.56 6.83 1.97
C GLN A 128 8.81 7.67 0.71
N ARG A 129 8.98 7.02 -0.45
CA ARG A 129 9.17 7.75 -1.72
C ARG A 129 7.97 8.58 -2.14
N CYS A 130 6.76 8.27 -1.67
CA CYS A 130 5.58 9.11 -1.92
C CYS A 130 5.68 10.47 -1.23
N PHE A 131 6.44 10.56 -0.13
CA PHE A 131 6.66 11.79 0.61
C PHE A 131 7.91 12.57 0.16
N GLY A 132 8.68 12.04 -0.79
CA GLY A 132 9.77 12.76 -1.47
C GLY A 132 11.13 12.67 -0.77
N PRO A 133 12.08 13.57 -1.10
CA PRO A 133 13.44 13.53 -0.56
C PRO A 133 13.54 13.93 0.93
N GLN A 134 12.46 14.49 1.49
CA GLN A 134 12.41 15.01 2.86
C GLN A 134 12.17 13.93 3.93
N GLY A 135 12.05 12.65 3.56
CA GLY A 135 11.89 11.55 4.51
C GLY A 135 10.54 10.84 4.45
N GLY A 136 10.36 9.84 5.31
CA GLY A 136 9.13 9.05 5.45
C GLY A 136 8.02 9.78 6.21
N PRO A 137 6.83 9.16 6.36
CA PRO A 137 5.75 9.76 7.13
C PRO A 137 6.22 10.07 8.55
N GLU A 138 5.78 11.20 9.11
CA GLU A 138 6.02 11.57 10.51
C GLU A 138 4.93 10.97 11.42
N LEU A 139 3.72 10.84 10.86
CA LEU A 139 2.53 10.32 11.51
C LEU A 139 1.83 9.28 10.62
N VAL A 140 1.46 8.16 11.21
CA VAL A 140 0.61 7.12 10.61
C VAL A 140 -0.71 7.08 11.35
N VAL A 141 -1.80 7.39 10.64
CA VAL A 141 -3.16 7.31 11.17
C VAL A 141 -3.81 6.00 10.71
N VAL A 142 -4.18 5.14 11.65
CA VAL A 142 -4.85 3.87 11.39
C VAL A 142 -6.36 4.09 11.51
N ALA A 143 -7.04 4.17 10.36
CA ALA A 143 -8.45 4.56 10.31
C ALA A 143 -9.42 3.40 10.57
N ASP A 144 -8.96 2.15 10.49
CA ASP A 144 -9.80 0.96 10.66
C ASP A 144 -9.02 -0.25 11.19
N ALA A 145 -9.74 -1.22 11.74
CA ALA A 145 -9.15 -2.41 12.35
C ALA A 145 -8.40 -3.31 11.36
N LEU A 146 -8.82 -3.36 10.09
CA LEU A 146 -8.14 -4.15 9.05
C LEU A 146 -6.78 -3.54 8.70
N SER A 147 -6.63 -2.23 8.92
CA SER A 147 -5.39 -1.48 8.71
C SER A 147 -4.34 -1.68 9.81
N ILE A 148 -4.70 -2.19 10.99
CA ILE A 148 -3.76 -2.37 12.13
C ILE A 148 -2.60 -3.30 11.75
N GLN A 149 -2.91 -4.46 11.17
CA GLN A 149 -1.89 -5.46 10.84
C GLN A 149 -0.89 -4.94 9.80
N HIS A 150 -1.36 -4.16 8.81
CA HIS A 150 -0.48 -3.52 7.84
C HIS A 150 0.32 -2.37 8.45
N ALA A 151 -0.25 -1.62 9.40
CA ALA A 151 0.49 -0.60 10.15
C ALA A 151 1.68 -1.23 10.89
N VAL A 152 1.45 -2.31 11.65
CA VAL A 152 2.50 -3.03 12.39
C VAL A 152 3.61 -3.51 11.46
N GLN A 153 3.25 -4.15 10.34
CA GLN A 153 4.23 -4.63 9.36
C GLN A 153 5.10 -3.50 8.77
N LEU A 154 4.49 -2.35 8.46
CA LEU A 154 5.23 -1.18 7.95
C LEU A 154 6.19 -0.62 9.01
N LEU A 155 5.74 -0.55 10.26
CA LEU A 155 6.54 -0.05 11.38
C LEU A 155 7.74 -0.96 11.69
N GLU A 156 7.52 -2.26 11.78
CA GLU A 156 8.59 -3.24 11.98
C GLU A 156 9.64 -3.15 10.86
N THR A 157 9.17 -2.93 9.63
CA THR A 157 10.03 -2.79 8.47
C THR A 157 10.85 -1.49 8.51
N TRP A 158 10.24 -0.36 8.87
CA TRP A 158 10.95 0.91 9.01
C TRP A 158 11.95 0.88 10.17
N HIS A 159 11.58 0.25 11.28
CA HIS A 159 12.44 0.04 12.43
C HIS A 159 13.66 -0.83 12.05
N SER A 160 13.42 -1.99 11.45
CA SER A 160 14.49 -2.91 10.98
C SER A 160 15.35 -2.29 9.87
N GLY A 161 14.79 -1.36 9.10
CA GLY A 161 15.47 -0.64 8.03
C GLY A 161 16.23 0.61 8.45
N GLY A 162 16.23 0.96 9.75
CA GLY A 162 16.93 2.13 10.29
C GLY A 162 16.33 3.47 9.87
N GLN A 163 15.06 3.49 9.45
CA GLN A 163 14.42 4.67 8.85
C GLN A 163 13.59 5.51 9.84
N GLY A 164 13.76 5.25 11.14
CA GLY A 164 12.98 5.87 12.21
C GLY A 164 11.61 5.21 12.40
N THR A 165 10.98 5.48 13.55
CA THR A 165 9.65 5.00 13.89
C THR A 165 8.68 6.18 13.84
N PRO A 166 7.78 6.25 12.85
CA PRO A 166 6.77 7.30 12.82
C PRO A 166 5.82 7.17 14.01
N ARG A 167 5.22 8.29 14.42
CA ARG A 167 4.17 8.28 15.44
C ARG A 167 2.94 7.57 14.87
N ILE A 168 2.19 6.87 15.73
CA ILE A 168 1.00 6.12 15.33
C ILE A 168 -0.18 6.68 16.09
N ALA A 169 -1.30 6.84 15.39
CA ALA A 169 -2.53 7.34 15.98
C ALA A 169 -3.75 6.71 15.33
N TYR A 170 -4.88 6.78 16.03
CA TYR A 170 -6.18 6.33 15.51
C TYR A 170 -6.98 7.45 14.84
N SER A 171 -6.59 8.69 15.11
CA SER A 171 -7.17 9.92 14.56
C SER A 171 -6.14 11.04 14.67
N VAL A 172 -6.16 12.01 13.76
CA VAL A 172 -5.29 13.20 13.84
C VAL A 172 -5.53 13.97 15.15
N ASP A 173 -6.77 14.01 15.63
CA ASP A 173 -7.17 14.70 16.86
C ASP A 173 -6.57 14.05 18.11
N SER A 174 -6.18 12.77 18.04
CA SER A 174 -5.51 12.10 19.17
C SER A 174 -4.05 12.48 19.34
N VAL A 175 -3.46 13.16 18.35
CA VAL A 175 -2.04 13.56 18.33
C VAL A 175 -1.86 15.05 18.53
N VAL A 176 -2.83 15.84 18.07
CA VAL A 176 -2.88 17.29 18.29
C VAL A 176 -3.79 17.53 19.49
N PRO A 177 -3.27 18.00 20.65
CA PRO A 177 -4.16 18.49 21.69
C PRO A 177 -4.98 19.61 21.07
N SER A 178 -6.30 19.46 21.03
CA SER A 178 -7.19 20.55 20.65
C SER A 178 -6.85 21.76 21.52
N PRO A 179 -6.51 22.94 20.96
CA PRO A 179 -6.40 24.17 21.75
C PRO A 179 -7.76 24.62 22.32
N VAL A 180 -8.85 23.86 22.09
CA VAL A 180 -10.17 24.07 22.66
C VAL A 180 -10.44 23.03 23.75
N ALA A 181 -9.62 23.05 24.80
CA ALA A 181 -10.04 22.63 26.13
C ALA A 181 -9.79 23.81 27.06
N ALA A 182 -10.86 24.60 27.23
CA ALA A 182 -10.95 25.75 28.11
C ALA A 182 -10.45 25.42 29.54
N PRO A 183 -9.96 26.44 30.27
CA PRO A 183 -9.23 26.24 31.52
C PRO A 183 -10.09 25.59 32.59
N LEU A 184 -9.42 24.79 33.43
CA LEU A 184 -9.87 24.28 34.71
C LEU A 184 -10.82 25.27 35.39
N GLN A 185 -12.11 24.93 35.49
CA GLN A 185 -12.95 25.61 36.45
C GLN A 185 -12.46 25.21 37.84
N PRO A 186 -12.04 26.15 38.71
CA PRO A 186 -11.85 25.85 40.11
C PRO A 186 -13.23 25.50 40.67
N SER A 187 -13.40 24.26 41.11
CA SER A 187 -14.55 23.91 41.95
C SER A 187 -14.48 24.76 43.22
N ALA A 188 -15.24 25.84 43.22
CA ALA A 188 -15.59 26.56 44.42
C ALA A 188 -16.59 25.73 45.22
N VAL A 189 -16.13 25.25 46.37
CA VAL A 189 -16.83 25.21 47.67
C VAL A 189 -18.33 24.86 47.65
N ARG A 190 -18.67 23.75 48.30
CA ARG A 190 -19.54 23.76 49.49
C ARG A 190 -19.22 22.57 50.39
#